data_AF-A0A9D6T370-F1
#
_entry.id   AF-A0A9D6T370-F1
#
_cell.length_a   1.000
_cell.length_b   1.000
_cell.length_c   1.000
_cell.angle_alpha   90.00
_cell.angle_beta   90.00
_cell.angle_gamma   90.00
#
_symmetry.space_group_name_H-M   'P 1'
#
loop_
_entity.id
_entity.type
_entity.pdbx_description
1 polymer ?
#
loop_
_entity_poly.entity_id
_entity_poly.type
_entity_poly.pdbx_seq_one_letter_code
_entity_poly.pdbx_strand_id
1 'polypeptide(L)'
;KFLFEHERTTSTELTIETPGGIAACSLKHARGRVTEVEVDMGKAEFAASKIPVLSASEEIIDEPVQIDGTDLLVTAVSVGNPHCVVLLENLKALNLNEWGPALEHHVLFPNRTNVQFVQVIAPDRVRIVVWERGAGHTKASGSSACAVVATCVRKGLTQRKVSVEMEGGTVDIEVKDDFRILMRGPASEVYMGRISEEFIWALTHKSKVMEPTSSAFV
;
A
#
# COMPACT_ATOMS: atom_id res chain seq x y z
N LYS A 1 0.43 -7.03 17.36
CA LYS A 1 1.22 -8.26 17.61
C LYS A 1 2.41 -8.02 18.54
N PHE A 2 3.47 -7.32 18.10
CA PHE A 2 4.71 -7.17 18.87
C PHE A 2 4.48 -6.71 20.31
N LEU A 3 3.72 -5.62 20.51
CA LEU A 3 3.44 -5.10 21.85
C LEU A 3 2.74 -6.11 22.76
N PHE A 4 1.84 -6.92 22.21
CA PHE A 4 1.05 -7.90 22.97
C PHE A 4 1.88 -9.15 23.29
N GLU A 5 2.52 -9.75 22.29
CA GLU A 5 3.29 -10.99 22.45
C GLU A 5 4.60 -10.79 23.24
N HIS A 6 5.11 -9.56 23.32
CA HIS A 6 6.28 -9.19 24.15
C HIS A 6 5.89 -8.47 25.45
N GLU A 7 4.65 -8.65 25.92
CA GLU A 7 4.17 -8.19 27.23
C GLU A 7 4.33 -6.66 27.47
N ARG A 8 4.41 -5.87 26.40
CA ARG A 8 4.40 -4.39 26.46
C ARG A 8 2.99 -3.84 26.68
N THR A 9 1.97 -4.66 26.44
CA THR A 9 0.57 -4.38 26.73
C THR A 9 -0.19 -5.70 26.91
N THR A 10 -1.27 -5.66 27.69
CA THR A 10 -2.25 -6.74 27.80
C THR A 10 -3.54 -6.45 27.02
N SER A 11 -3.69 -5.23 26.49
CA SER A 11 -4.89 -4.84 25.74
C SER A 11 -4.89 -5.45 24.34
N THR A 12 -6.07 -5.94 23.94
CA THR A 12 -6.35 -6.39 22.57
C THR A 12 -6.87 -5.26 21.68
N GLU A 13 -7.25 -4.13 22.27
CA GLU A 13 -7.66 -2.90 21.59
C GLU A 13 -6.60 -1.83 21.82
N LEU A 14 -6.04 -1.28 20.75
CA LEU A 14 -4.91 -0.37 20.81
C LEU A 14 -5.10 0.78 19.83
N THR A 15 -4.52 1.93 20.14
CA THR A 15 -4.35 3.03 19.19
C THR A 15 -2.87 3.27 18.98
N ILE A 16 -2.45 3.35 17.72
CA ILE A 16 -1.06 3.58 17.32
C ILE A 16 -0.98 4.94 16.62
N GLU A 17 -0.16 5.84 17.14
CA GLU A 17 0.14 7.10 16.46
C GLU A 17 1.10 6.84 15.29
N THR A 18 0.73 7.33 14.12
CA THR A 18 1.51 7.22 12.88
C THR A 18 1.65 8.60 12.23
N PRO A 19 2.58 8.79 11.27
CA PRO A 19 2.61 10.01 10.47
C PRO A 19 1.30 10.30 9.72
N GLY A 20 0.48 9.27 9.45
CA GLY A 20 -0.84 9.38 8.83
C GLY A 20 -1.98 9.60 9.84
N GLY A 21 -1.68 9.78 11.13
CA GLY A 21 -2.66 9.93 12.20
C GLY A 21 -2.76 8.69 13.10
N ILE A 22 -3.78 8.68 13.96
CA ILE A 22 -4.00 7.59 14.93
C ILE A 22 -4.74 6.45 14.24
N ALA A 23 -4.13 5.26 14.22
CA ALA A 23 -4.74 4.02 13.74
C ALA A 23 -5.27 3.20 14.92
N ALA A 24 -6.56 2.89 14.91
CA ALA A 24 -7.14 1.93 15.85
C ALA A 24 -6.88 0.50 15.37
N CYS A 25 -6.48 -0.37 16.30
CA CYS A 25 -6.13 -1.76 16.02
C CYS A 25 -6.81 -2.68 17.02
N SER A 26 -7.40 -3.77 16.54
CA SER A 26 -7.89 -4.86 17.38
C SER A 26 -7.16 -6.17 17.07
N LEU A 27 -6.98 -7.01 18.09
CA LEU A 27 -6.20 -8.24 18.01
C LEU A 27 -7.10 -9.45 18.24
N LYS A 28 -7.09 -10.41 17.31
CA LYS A 28 -7.53 -11.78 17.58
C LYS A 28 -6.33 -12.62 17.96
N HIS A 29 -6.47 -13.40 19.02
CA HIS A 29 -5.40 -14.27 19.50
C HIS A 29 -5.93 -15.62 19.95
N ALA A 30 -5.07 -16.64 19.86
CA ALA A 30 -5.33 -17.98 20.36
C ALA A 30 -4.10 -18.47 21.11
N ARG A 31 -4.29 -19.05 22.30
CA ARG A 31 -3.19 -19.59 23.14
C ARG A 31 -2.03 -18.59 23.35
N GLY A 32 -2.37 -17.34 23.63
CA GLY A 32 -1.39 -16.26 23.86
C GLY A 32 -0.67 -15.74 22.60
N ARG A 33 -1.02 -16.21 21.41
CA ARG A 33 -0.43 -15.77 20.14
C ARG A 33 -1.46 -15.02 19.31
N VAL A 34 -1.10 -13.85 18.80
CA VAL A 34 -1.91 -13.06 17.88
C VAL A 34 -1.95 -13.77 16.53
N THR A 35 -3.16 -14.07 16.06
CA THR A 35 -3.41 -14.77 14.78
C THR A 35 -3.83 -13.81 13.68
N GLU A 36 -4.52 -12.72 14.03
CA GLU A 36 -5.02 -11.72 13.09
C GLU A 36 -5.02 -10.36 13.77
N VAL A 37 -4.72 -9.33 12.99
CA VAL A 37 -4.80 -7.93 13.39
C VAL A 37 -5.83 -7.27 12.49
N GLU A 38 -6.81 -6.61 13.08
CA GLU A 38 -7.65 -5.64 12.38
C GLU A 38 -7.06 -4.24 12.59
N VAL A 39 -7.00 -3.46 11.53
CA VAL A 39 -6.54 -2.08 11.54
C VAL A 39 -7.59 -1.20 10.87
N ASP A 40 -7.93 -0.10 11.51
CA ASP A 40 -8.67 0.99 10.89
C ASP A 40 -7.73 1.82 10.02
N MET A 41 -7.94 1.71 8.71
CA MET A 41 -7.10 2.32 7.69
C MET A 41 -7.58 3.74 7.32
N GLY A 42 -8.56 4.26 8.06
CA GLY A 42 -9.16 5.56 7.79
C GLY A 42 -10.12 5.50 6.62
N LYS A 43 -10.34 6.64 5.96
CA LYS A 43 -11.33 6.80 4.90
C LYS A 43 -10.68 6.93 3.53
N ALA A 44 -11.22 6.23 2.54
CA ALA A 44 -10.84 6.44 1.15
C ALA A 44 -11.41 7.76 0.60
N GLU A 45 -10.56 8.53 -0.06
CA GLU A 45 -10.91 9.81 -0.68
C GLU A 45 -10.74 9.71 -2.21
N PHE A 46 -11.80 10.05 -2.96
CA PHE A 46 -11.82 10.04 -4.43
C PHE A 46 -11.73 11.44 -5.05
N ALA A 47 -11.93 12.49 -4.25
CA ALA A 47 -11.80 13.86 -4.71
C ALA A 47 -10.35 14.16 -5.12
N ALA A 48 -10.15 14.61 -6.35
CA ALA A 48 -8.84 14.94 -6.92
C ALA A 48 -8.03 15.90 -6.03
N SER A 49 -8.71 16.85 -5.39
CA SER A 49 -8.13 17.81 -4.44
C SER A 49 -7.53 17.17 -3.17
N LYS A 50 -7.78 15.89 -2.91
CA LYS A 50 -7.28 15.10 -1.76
C LYS A 50 -6.24 14.04 -2.13
N ILE A 51 -5.95 13.80 -3.42
CA ILE A 51 -5.09 12.69 -3.92
C ILE A 51 -3.77 13.20 -4.54
N PRO A 52 -3.38 14.45 -4.25
CA PRO A 52 -2.43 15.22 -5.07
C PRO A 52 -2.35 14.90 -6.58
N VAL A 53 -3.48 14.86 -7.29
CA VAL A 53 -3.51 14.63 -8.75
C VAL A 53 -3.71 15.92 -9.54
N LEU A 54 -3.14 15.99 -10.74
CA LEU A 54 -3.39 17.09 -11.69
C LEU A 54 -4.58 16.73 -12.58
N SER A 55 -5.76 17.24 -12.23
CA SER A 55 -6.96 17.10 -13.05
C SER A 55 -7.87 18.31 -12.92
N ALA A 56 -8.61 18.61 -14.00
CA ALA A 56 -9.70 19.56 -13.99
C ALA A 56 -11.02 18.94 -13.50
N SER A 57 -11.11 17.60 -13.44
CA SER A 57 -12.26 16.85 -12.96
C SER A 57 -12.25 16.76 -11.42
N GLU A 58 -13.44 16.67 -10.82
CA GLU A 58 -13.58 16.49 -9.37
C GLU A 58 -13.04 15.15 -8.88
N GLU A 59 -13.18 14.10 -9.69
CA GLU A 59 -12.67 12.75 -9.44
C GLU A 59 -11.96 12.23 -10.71
N ILE A 60 -11.03 11.30 -10.53
CA ILE A 60 -10.40 10.53 -11.62
C ILE A 60 -10.92 9.11 -11.51
N ILE A 61 -11.99 8.80 -12.24
CA ILE A 61 -12.61 7.47 -12.30
C ILE A 61 -12.63 7.03 -13.76
N ASP A 62 -11.98 5.90 -14.05
CA ASP A 62 -11.82 5.37 -15.41
C ASP A 62 -11.31 6.41 -16.44
N GLU A 63 -10.36 7.24 -15.99
CA GLU A 63 -9.70 8.19 -16.87
C GLU A 63 -8.78 7.42 -17.83
N PRO A 64 -8.91 7.61 -19.16
CA PRO A 64 -8.04 6.94 -20.12
C PRO A 64 -6.63 7.54 -20.08
N VAL A 65 -5.63 6.68 -19.90
CA VAL A 65 -4.22 7.01 -19.95
C VAL A 65 -3.52 6.09 -20.94
N GLN A 66 -2.88 6.69 -21.94
CA GLN A 66 -2.15 5.93 -22.95
C GLN A 66 -0.72 5.64 -22.47
N ILE A 67 -0.36 4.36 -22.38
CA ILE A 67 0.97 3.88 -22.00
C ILE A 67 1.38 2.79 -22.97
N ASP A 68 2.52 2.99 -23.63
CA ASP A 68 3.07 2.04 -24.60
C ASP A 68 2.04 1.59 -25.67
N GLY A 69 1.30 2.56 -26.21
CA GLY A 69 0.26 2.30 -27.21
C GLY A 69 -0.97 1.55 -26.69
N THR A 70 -1.06 1.31 -25.37
CA THR A 70 -2.22 0.70 -24.71
C THR A 70 -3.00 1.75 -23.93
N ASP A 71 -4.30 1.82 -24.13
CA ASP A 71 -5.19 2.67 -23.33
C ASP A 71 -5.57 1.94 -22.04
N LEU A 72 -5.13 2.49 -20.90
CA LEU A 72 -5.45 2.00 -19.57
C LEU A 72 -6.47 2.93 -18.92
N LEU A 73 -7.53 2.37 -18.35
CA LEU A 73 -8.48 3.13 -17.55
C LEU A 73 -7.97 3.17 -16.10
N VAL A 74 -7.62 4.37 -15.64
CA VAL A 74 -7.06 4.57 -14.31
C VAL A 74 -8.10 5.19 -13.38
N THR A 75 -8.11 4.74 -12.13
CA THR A 75 -8.89 5.36 -11.05
C THR A 75 -7.94 5.82 -9.96
N ALA A 76 -8.00 7.09 -9.57
CA ALA A 76 -7.21 7.62 -8.47
C ALA A 76 -7.99 7.56 -7.16
N VAL A 77 -7.31 7.15 -6.09
CA VAL A 77 -7.87 7.13 -4.74
C VAL A 77 -6.76 7.41 -3.72
N SER A 78 -7.10 8.03 -2.59
CA SER A 78 -6.18 8.19 -1.46
C SER A 78 -6.70 7.41 -0.26
N VAL A 79 -5.80 6.70 0.43
CA VAL A 79 -6.04 6.11 1.76
C VAL A 79 -5.07 6.70 2.79
N GLY A 80 -4.73 7.98 2.61
CA GLY A 80 -3.66 8.70 3.33
C GLY A 80 -2.41 8.93 2.48
N ASN A 81 -2.26 8.16 1.41
CA ASN A 81 -1.27 8.32 0.35
C ASN A 81 -1.91 8.01 -1.02
N PRO A 82 -1.35 8.48 -2.15
CA PRO A 82 -1.99 8.33 -3.47
C PRO A 82 -1.85 6.91 -4.03
N HIS A 83 -2.93 6.45 -4.64
CA HIS A 83 -3.05 5.18 -5.35
C HIS A 83 -3.68 5.38 -6.73
N CYS A 84 -3.19 4.63 -7.71
CA CYS A 84 -3.68 4.53 -9.07
C CYS A 84 -4.07 3.07 -9.34
N VAL A 85 -5.37 2.82 -9.45
CA VAL A 85 -5.94 1.49 -9.64
C VAL A 85 -6.34 1.30 -11.10
N VAL A 86 -5.86 0.22 -11.70
CA VAL A 86 -6.15 -0.19 -13.08
C VAL A 86 -6.85 -1.54 -13.06
N LEU A 87 -8.08 -1.57 -13.57
CA LEU A 87 -8.85 -2.81 -13.70
C LEU A 87 -8.43 -3.54 -14.98
N LEU A 88 -8.09 -4.82 -14.85
CA LEU A 88 -7.77 -5.70 -15.97
C LEU A 88 -8.67 -6.94 -15.94
N GLU A 89 -9.02 -7.44 -17.13
CA GLU A 89 -9.75 -8.71 -17.25
C GLU A 89 -8.89 -9.90 -16.77
N ASN A 90 -7.57 -9.81 -16.99
CA ASN A 90 -6.63 -10.87 -16.67
C ASN A 90 -5.23 -10.34 -16.39
N LEU A 91 -4.68 -10.67 -15.22
CA LEU A 91 -3.33 -10.28 -14.81
C LEU A 91 -2.21 -11.01 -15.56
N LYS A 92 -2.49 -12.09 -16.32
CA LYS A 92 -1.46 -12.83 -17.07
C LYS A 92 -0.83 -12.01 -18.19
N ALA A 93 -1.54 -11.03 -18.73
CA ALA A 93 -1.06 -10.14 -19.79
C ALA A 93 -0.42 -8.85 -19.26
N LEU A 94 -0.25 -8.74 -17.93
CA LEU A 94 0.27 -7.53 -17.30
C LEU A 94 1.74 -7.31 -17.64
N ASN A 95 2.03 -6.19 -18.29
CA ASN A 95 3.40 -5.71 -18.51
C ASN A 95 3.85 -4.81 -17.34
N LEU A 96 4.06 -5.44 -16.17
CA LEU A 96 4.31 -4.72 -14.92
C LEU A 96 5.52 -3.79 -14.98
N ASN A 97 6.61 -4.23 -15.63
CA ASN A 97 7.88 -3.51 -15.66
C ASN A 97 7.83 -2.25 -16.53
N GLU A 98 6.87 -2.16 -17.46
CA GLU A 98 6.66 -0.97 -18.27
C GLU A 98 5.54 -0.10 -17.70
N TRP A 99 4.39 -0.70 -17.40
CA TRP A 99 3.22 0.05 -16.94
C TRP A 99 3.36 0.58 -15.52
N GLY A 100 4.00 -0.18 -14.61
CA GLY A 100 4.22 0.22 -13.22
C GLY A 100 4.99 1.54 -13.09
N PRO A 101 6.24 1.63 -13.58
CA PRO A 101 7.01 2.87 -13.53
C PRO A 101 6.36 4.01 -14.33
N ALA A 102 5.75 3.71 -15.49
CA ALA A 102 5.09 4.72 -16.31
C ALA A 102 3.91 5.37 -15.59
N LEU A 103 3.07 4.58 -14.90
CA LEU A 103 1.97 5.10 -14.07
C LEU A 103 2.48 5.77 -12.79
N GLU A 104 3.51 5.21 -12.14
CA GLU A 104 4.12 5.82 -10.95
C GLU A 104 4.58 7.25 -11.24
N HIS A 105 5.19 7.49 -12.40
CA HIS A 105 5.76 8.78 -12.80
C HIS A 105 4.87 9.56 -13.76
N HIS A 106 3.62 9.13 -13.96
CA HIS A 106 2.72 9.77 -14.91
C HIS A 106 2.44 11.21 -14.51
N VAL A 107 2.27 12.10 -15.50
CA VAL A 107 2.07 13.55 -15.28
C VAL A 107 0.86 13.87 -14.40
N LEU A 108 -0.15 13.00 -14.38
CA LEU A 108 -1.31 13.10 -13.49
C LEU A 108 -0.92 13.04 -12.00
N PHE A 109 0.21 12.44 -11.65
CA PHE A 109 0.67 12.22 -10.28
C PHE A 109 2.01 12.96 -10.03
N PRO A 110 1.99 14.28 -9.79
CA PRO A 110 3.21 15.08 -9.59
C PRO A 110 4.07 14.60 -8.41
N ASN A 111 3.44 14.04 -7.38
CA ASN A 111 4.12 13.47 -6.21
C ASN A 111 4.32 11.95 -6.31
N ARG A 112 4.21 11.41 -7.53
CA ARG A 112 4.15 9.99 -7.88
C ARG A 112 3.01 9.26 -7.17
N THR A 113 2.76 8.01 -7.53
CA THR A 113 1.66 7.22 -6.96
C THR A 113 2.04 5.76 -6.80
N ASN A 114 1.36 5.06 -5.89
CA ASN A 114 1.39 3.60 -5.89
C ASN A 114 0.43 3.10 -6.97
N VAL A 115 0.81 2.06 -7.70
CA VAL A 115 0.01 1.53 -8.80
C VAL A 115 -0.45 0.12 -8.46
N GLN A 116 -1.74 -0.15 -8.69
CA GLN A 116 -2.32 -1.47 -8.49
C GLN A 116 -3.03 -1.92 -9.75
N PHE A 117 -2.69 -3.11 -10.21
CA PHE A 117 -3.44 -3.80 -11.26
C PHE A 117 -4.35 -4.81 -10.58
N VAL A 118 -5.66 -4.71 -10.80
CA VAL A 118 -6.66 -5.56 -10.16
C VAL A 118 -7.41 -6.39 -11.18
N GLN A 119 -7.63 -7.65 -10.83
CA GLN A 119 -8.60 -8.53 -11.47
C GLN A 119 -9.68 -8.89 -10.45
N VAL A 120 -10.94 -8.61 -10.80
CA VAL A 120 -12.09 -9.04 -10.00
C VAL A 120 -12.36 -10.50 -10.29
N ILE A 121 -12.24 -11.35 -9.28
CA ILE A 121 -12.41 -12.81 -9.39
C ILE A 121 -13.85 -13.21 -9.06
N ALA A 122 -14.42 -12.55 -8.05
CA ALA A 122 -15.80 -12.73 -7.59
C ALA A 122 -16.25 -11.45 -6.86
N PRO A 123 -17.55 -11.27 -6.56
CA PRO A 123 -18.04 -10.11 -5.82
C PRO A 123 -17.38 -9.92 -4.44
N ASP A 124 -16.86 -10.97 -3.83
CA ASP A 124 -16.21 -10.98 -2.52
C ASP A 124 -14.69 -11.24 -2.60
N ARG A 125 -14.11 -11.26 -3.81
CA ARG A 125 -12.69 -11.63 -3.99
C ARG A 125 -12.04 -10.97 -5.20
N VAL A 126 -10.85 -10.40 -4.97
CA VAL A 126 -10.02 -9.81 -6.02
C VAL A 126 -8.59 -10.33 -5.93
N ARG A 127 -7.86 -10.25 -7.04
CA ARG A 127 -6.41 -10.49 -7.09
C ARG A 127 -5.72 -9.23 -7.58
N ILE A 128 -4.59 -8.90 -6.97
CA ILE A 128 -3.85 -7.68 -7.32
C ILE A 128 -2.35 -7.94 -7.52
N VAL A 129 -1.75 -7.10 -8.35
CA VAL A 129 -0.29 -6.92 -8.48
C VAL A 129 0.04 -5.48 -8.16
N VAL A 130 1.09 -5.26 -7.37
CA VAL A 130 1.40 -3.94 -6.79
C VAL A 130 2.75 -3.43 -7.30
N TRP A 131 2.76 -2.19 -7.74
CA TRP A 131 3.98 -1.40 -7.95
C TRP A 131 3.98 -0.24 -6.96
N GLU A 132 4.86 -0.29 -5.95
CA GLU A 132 4.95 0.74 -4.94
C GLU A 132 5.89 1.88 -5.33
N ARG A 133 5.45 3.09 -4.97
CA ARG A 133 6.20 4.32 -5.19
C ARG A 133 7.59 4.24 -4.54
N GLY A 134 8.63 4.33 -5.36
CA GLY A 134 10.03 4.29 -4.93
C GLY A 134 10.56 2.91 -4.51
N ALA A 135 9.73 1.86 -4.55
CA ALA A 135 10.12 0.49 -4.18
C ALA A 135 9.97 -0.51 -5.34
N GLY A 136 9.12 -0.21 -6.33
CA GLY A 136 8.84 -1.09 -7.47
C GLY A 136 7.88 -2.22 -7.11
N HIS A 137 8.04 -3.39 -7.73
CA HIS A 137 7.17 -4.54 -7.47
C HIS A 137 7.30 -5.04 -6.03
N THR A 138 6.20 -5.02 -5.27
CA THR A 138 6.13 -5.58 -3.91
C THR A 138 5.15 -6.74 -3.85
N LYS A 139 5.46 -7.72 -2.98
CA LYS A 139 4.64 -8.93 -2.85
C LYS A 139 3.31 -8.70 -2.14
N ALA A 140 3.24 -7.70 -1.25
CA ALA A 140 2.03 -7.38 -0.49
C ALA A 140 2.08 -5.92 -0.02
N SER A 141 0.91 -5.29 0.04
CA SER A 141 0.77 -3.89 0.48
C SER A 141 -0.64 -3.64 1.00
N GLY A 142 -0.75 -3.34 2.30
CA GLY A 142 -2.04 -3.17 2.98
C GLY A 142 -2.85 -1.96 2.47
N SER A 143 -2.19 -0.81 2.30
CA SER A 143 -2.83 0.38 1.72
C SER A 143 -3.26 0.16 0.27
N SER A 144 -2.47 -0.57 -0.51
CA SER A 144 -2.82 -0.95 -1.89
C SER A 144 -4.07 -1.84 -1.94
N ALA A 145 -4.16 -2.84 -1.06
CA ALA A 145 -5.36 -3.68 -0.94
C ALA A 145 -6.60 -2.84 -0.58
N CYS A 146 -6.45 -1.90 0.35
CA CYS A 146 -7.51 -0.98 0.76
C CYS A 146 -7.99 -0.08 -0.40
N ALA A 147 -7.06 0.54 -1.11
CA ALA A 147 -7.32 1.40 -2.27
C ALA A 147 -8.07 0.65 -3.39
N VAL A 148 -7.66 -0.59 -3.67
CA VAL A 148 -8.30 -1.44 -4.67
C VAL A 148 -9.74 -1.76 -4.29
N VAL A 149 -9.99 -2.23 -3.06
CA VAL A 149 -11.34 -2.60 -2.65
C VAL A 149 -12.25 -1.38 -2.57
N ALA A 150 -11.77 -0.23 -2.07
CA ALA A 150 -12.52 1.02 -2.11
C ALA A 150 -12.91 1.39 -3.54
N THR A 151 -11.98 1.28 -4.50
CA THR A 151 -12.24 1.53 -5.92
C THR A 151 -13.29 0.56 -6.48
N CYS A 152 -13.15 -0.74 -6.23
CA CYS A 152 -14.10 -1.74 -6.70
C CYS A 152 -15.51 -1.52 -6.12
N VAL A 153 -15.62 -1.15 -4.83
CA VAL A 153 -16.89 -0.79 -4.18
C VAL A 153 -17.48 0.47 -4.80
N ARG A 154 -16.68 1.53 -4.99
CA ARG A 154 -17.11 2.79 -5.61
C ARG A 154 -17.70 2.56 -7.00
N LYS A 155 -17.13 1.61 -7.75
CA LYS A 155 -17.55 1.22 -9.10
C LYS A 155 -18.65 0.15 -9.15
N GLY A 156 -19.12 -0.34 -7.99
CA GLY A 156 -20.15 -1.38 -7.93
C GLY A 156 -19.71 -2.75 -8.43
N LEU A 157 -18.39 -3.02 -8.46
CA LEU A 157 -17.81 -4.27 -8.99
C LEU A 157 -17.71 -5.38 -7.94
N THR A 158 -17.66 -5.01 -6.67
CA THR A 158 -17.56 -5.93 -5.54
C THR A 158 -18.55 -5.55 -4.44
N GLN A 159 -18.78 -6.50 -3.54
CA GLN A 159 -19.34 -6.25 -2.23
C GLN A 159 -18.38 -5.40 -1.38
N ARG A 160 -18.83 -5.04 -0.18
CA ARG A 160 -18.07 -4.23 0.78
C ARG A 160 -17.08 -5.03 1.63
N LYS A 161 -17.21 -6.36 1.69
CA LYS A 161 -16.26 -7.26 2.36
C LYS A 161 -15.60 -8.12 1.31
N VAL A 162 -14.29 -7.97 1.13
CA VAL A 162 -13.55 -8.55 0.00
C VAL A 162 -12.22 -9.10 0.47
N SER A 163 -11.93 -10.35 0.10
CA SER A 163 -10.60 -10.93 0.24
C SER A 163 -9.71 -10.50 -0.92
N VAL A 164 -8.53 -9.98 -0.62
CA VAL A 164 -7.56 -9.48 -1.59
C VAL A 164 -6.38 -10.43 -1.65
N GLU A 165 -6.22 -11.12 -2.77
CA GLU A 165 -5.09 -12.01 -3.04
C GLU A 165 -3.89 -11.23 -3.61
N MET A 166 -2.75 -11.33 -2.94
CA MET A 166 -1.46 -10.82 -3.37
C MET A 166 -0.42 -11.95 -3.39
N GLU A 167 0.76 -11.73 -3.99
CA GLU A 167 1.83 -12.74 -4.00
C GLU A 167 2.30 -13.12 -2.58
N GLY A 168 2.31 -12.14 -1.67
CA GLY A 168 2.77 -12.29 -0.29
C GLY A 168 1.71 -12.85 0.67
N GLY A 169 0.47 -13.06 0.21
CA GLY A 169 -0.63 -13.57 1.02
C GLY A 169 -1.95 -12.86 0.78
N THR A 170 -2.91 -13.13 1.64
CA THR A 170 -4.28 -12.61 1.55
C THR A 170 -4.59 -11.73 2.75
N VAL A 171 -5.30 -10.62 2.50
CA VAL A 171 -5.91 -9.77 3.54
C VAL A 171 -7.39 -9.61 3.25
N ASP A 172 -8.19 -9.42 4.29
CA ASP A 172 -9.61 -9.12 4.16
C ASP A 172 -9.85 -7.63 4.37
N ILE A 173 -10.59 -7.01 3.47
CA ILE A 173 -10.92 -5.59 3.52
C ILE A 173 -12.42 -5.43 3.68
N GLU A 174 -12.82 -4.53 4.58
CA GLU A 174 -14.20 -4.11 4.75
C GLU A 174 -14.33 -2.59 4.54
N VAL A 175 -15.15 -2.18 3.58
CA VAL A 175 -15.42 -0.77 3.27
C VAL A 175 -16.80 -0.38 3.76
N LYS A 176 -16.87 0.45 4.80
CA LYS A 176 -18.11 0.98 5.37
C LYS A 176 -18.81 1.94 4.41
N ASP A 177 -20.06 2.28 4.69
CA ASP A 177 -20.89 3.11 3.80
C ASP A 177 -20.30 4.49 3.52
N ASP A 178 -19.58 5.05 4.49
CA ASP A 178 -18.87 6.33 4.41
C ASP A 178 -17.45 6.21 3.82
N PHE A 179 -17.07 5.05 3.28
CA PHE A 179 -15.73 4.71 2.79
C PHE A 179 -14.63 4.60 3.85
N ARG A 180 -14.98 4.47 5.14
CA ARG A 180 -14.02 4.00 6.15
C ARG A 180 -13.63 2.55 5.89
N ILE A 181 -12.36 2.22 6.03
CA ILE A 181 -11.79 0.93 5.66
C ILE A 181 -11.25 0.22 6.90
N LEU A 182 -11.68 -1.02 7.11
CA LEU A 182 -11.06 -1.94 8.07
C LEU A 182 -10.29 -3.00 7.30
N MET A 183 -9.03 -3.20 7.64
CA MET A 183 -8.18 -4.23 7.05
C MET A 183 -7.87 -5.29 8.10
N ARG A 184 -8.01 -6.57 7.73
CA ARG A 184 -7.65 -7.72 8.57
C ARG A 184 -6.60 -8.56 7.88
N GLY A 185 -5.58 -8.95 8.62
CA GLY A 185 -4.53 -9.82 8.09
C GLY A 185 -3.67 -10.45 9.17
N PRO A 186 -2.91 -11.50 8.81
CA PRO A 186 -1.97 -12.13 9.72
C PRO A 186 -0.73 -11.25 9.93
N ALA A 187 -0.07 -11.45 11.07
CA ALA A 187 1.28 -10.93 11.31
C ALA A 187 2.13 -12.04 11.94
N SER A 188 3.36 -12.20 11.44
CA SER A 188 4.28 -13.26 11.85
C SER A 188 5.61 -12.69 12.26
N GLU A 189 6.10 -13.10 13.43
CA GLU A 189 7.48 -12.83 13.84
C GLU A 189 8.38 -13.89 13.20
N VAL A 190 9.46 -13.45 12.54
CA VAL A 190 10.38 -14.35 11.83
C VAL A 190 11.57 -14.73 12.69
N TYR A 191 12.23 -13.74 13.30
CA TYR A 191 13.37 -13.92 14.21
C TYR A 191 13.49 -12.74 15.16
N MET A 192 14.26 -12.94 16.23
CA MET A 192 14.72 -11.88 17.13
C MET A 192 16.24 -11.96 17.27
N GLY A 193 16.94 -10.82 17.21
CA GLY A 193 18.39 -10.78 17.28
C GLY A 193 18.92 -9.45 17.83
N ARG A 194 20.23 -9.40 18.07
CA ARG A 194 20.96 -8.18 18.45
C ARG A 194 22.06 -7.93 17.43
N ILE A 195 22.29 -6.65 17.13
CA ILE A 195 23.33 -6.19 16.20
C ILE A 195 24.43 -5.51 17.03
N SER A 196 25.70 -5.71 16.66
CA SER A 196 26.82 -5.06 17.36
C SER A 196 26.84 -3.55 17.15
N GLU A 197 27.31 -2.81 18.15
CA GLU A 197 27.44 -1.35 18.06
C GLU A 197 28.39 -0.92 16.93
N GLU A 198 29.46 -1.68 16.71
CA GLU A 198 30.41 -1.47 15.60
C GLU A 198 29.72 -1.47 14.23
N PHE A 199 28.81 -2.42 14.00
CA PHE A 199 28.06 -2.50 12.75
C PHE A 199 27.09 -1.34 12.57
N ILE A 200 26.39 -0.93 13.64
CA ILE A 200 25.49 0.24 13.64
C ILE A 200 26.28 1.52 13.34
N TRP A 201 27.46 1.67 13.95
CA TRP A 201 28.35 2.79 13.69
C TRP A 201 28.77 2.86 12.22
N ALA A 202 29.18 1.73 11.64
CA ALA A 202 29.59 1.65 10.24
C ALA A 202 28.46 2.02 9.26
N LEU A 203 27.20 1.63 9.53
CA LEU A 203 26.05 1.99 8.69
C LEU A 203 25.75 3.49 8.69
N THR A 204 25.97 4.16 9.81
CA THR A 204 25.63 5.58 10.01
C THR A 204 26.74 6.54 9.61
N HIS A 205 27.99 6.06 9.46
CA HIS A 205 29.17 6.90 9.22
C HIS A 205 29.90 6.64 7.88
N LYS A 206 29.43 5.69 7.05
CA LYS A 206 30.07 5.35 5.75
C LYS A 206 30.07 6.48 4.70
N SER A 207 29.25 7.52 4.83
CA SER A 207 29.18 8.63 3.85
C SER A 207 30.16 9.78 4.11
N LYS A 208 31.00 9.74 5.16
CA LYS A 208 31.95 10.82 5.49
C LYS A 208 33.40 10.57 5.05
N VAL A 209 33.69 9.41 4.46
CA VAL A 209 35.06 9.04 4.08
C VAL A 209 35.10 8.64 2.61
N MET A 210 34.89 9.59 1.70
CA MET A 210 35.39 9.55 0.30
C MET A 210 35.16 10.94 -0.35
N GLU A 211 35.95 11.93 0.05
CA GLU A 211 36.42 12.93 -0.92
C GLU A 211 37.95 12.83 -0.94
N PRO A 212 38.57 12.41 -2.05
CA PRO A 212 40.00 12.60 -2.21
C PRO A 212 40.22 14.11 -2.39
N THR A 213 40.82 14.77 -1.40
CA THR A 213 41.38 16.11 -1.60
C THR A 213 42.45 16.02 -2.68
N SER A 214 42.09 16.44 -3.90
CA SER A 214 43.05 16.90 -4.88
C SER A 214 43.64 18.20 -4.34
N SER A 215 44.76 18.10 -3.63
CA SER A 215 45.63 19.24 -3.37
C SER A 215 46.94 18.97 -4.10
N ALA A 216 47.15 19.78 -5.13
CA ALA A 216 48.38 19.93 -5.86
C ALA A 216 49.60 20.08 -4.93
N PHE A 217 50.68 19.39 -5.28
CA PHE A 217 52.02 19.88 -4.99
C PHE A 217 52.80 19.89 -6.30
N VAL A 218 53.43 21.04 -6.53
CA VAL A 218 54.39 21.37 -7.59
C VAL A 218 55.60 20.46 -7.51
#